data_AF-A0A1C6UCR4-F1
#
_entry.id   AF-A0A1C6UCR4-F1
#
_cell.length_a   1.000
_cell.length_b   1.000
_cell.length_c   1.000
_cell.angle_alpha   90.00
_cell.angle_beta   90.00
_cell.angle_gamma   90.00
#
_symmetry.space_group_name_H-M   'P 1'
#
loop_
_entity.id
_entity.type
_entity.pdbx_description
1 polymer ?
#
loop_
_entity_poly.entity_id
_entity_poly.type
_entity_poly.pdbx_seq_one_letter_code
_entity_poly.pdbx_strand_id
1 'polypeptide(L)'
;MDIAECVTRSCTTGWLDWIHGELWLTPTGLLRRRLTLEESRSHGFGPTVTEPLGRADVAEFDLERLPAEHPTNKVILFAEVSHARLVRGVTAHGLRLRMRDGERHKLLWLTRDPAYRILGEALQAALGDRLHQAAGRLRKA
;
A
#
# COMPACT_ATOMS: atom_id res chain seq x y z
N MET A 1 6.84 -20.19 -5.96
CA MET A 1 6.91 -18.84 -6.52
C MET A 1 5.86 -18.05 -5.82
N ASP A 2 6.27 -17.08 -5.02
CA ASP A 2 5.36 -16.19 -4.33
C ASP A 2 5.00 -15.08 -5.30
N ILE A 3 3.71 -14.88 -5.56
CA ILE A 3 3.24 -13.87 -6.52
C ILE A 3 2.83 -12.61 -5.76
N ALA A 4 3.27 -11.47 -6.28
CA ALA A 4 2.82 -10.16 -5.87
C ALA A 4 1.75 -9.62 -6.83
N GLU A 5 0.69 -9.02 -6.30
CA GLU A 5 -0.37 -8.38 -7.10
C GLU A 5 -0.35 -6.85 -6.90
N CYS A 6 -0.30 -6.09 -7.99
CA CYS A 6 -0.34 -4.63 -7.95
C CYS A 6 -1.78 -4.15 -7.72
N VAL A 7 -2.08 -3.70 -6.51
CA VAL A 7 -3.44 -3.33 -6.10
C VAL A 7 -3.76 -1.85 -6.35
N THR A 8 -2.74 -1.01 -6.53
CA THR A 8 -2.85 0.40 -6.91
C THR A 8 -1.50 0.92 -7.41
N ARG A 9 -1.52 1.89 -8.34
CA ARG A 9 -0.36 2.70 -8.75
C ARG A 9 -0.47 4.16 -8.31
N SER A 10 -1.46 4.49 -7.47
CA SER A 10 -1.66 5.83 -6.89
C SER A 10 -1.18 5.95 -5.44
N CYS A 11 -0.38 4.98 -4.95
CA CYS A 11 -0.02 4.90 -3.54
C CYS A 11 1.01 5.94 -3.11
N THR A 12 0.63 6.86 -2.22
CA THR A 12 1.53 7.82 -1.58
C THR A 12 1.72 7.51 -0.09
N THR A 13 2.78 8.04 0.51
CA THR A 13 3.04 7.90 1.95
C THR A 13 2.54 9.08 2.79
N GLY A 14 2.01 10.14 2.16
CA GLY A 14 1.49 11.33 2.84
C GLY A 14 1.30 12.52 1.89
N TRP A 15 0.77 13.63 2.41
CA TRP A 15 0.50 14.84 1.60
C TRP A 15 1.77 15.56 1.11
N LEU A 16 2.91 15.33 1.75
CA LEU A 16 4.21 15.85 1.29
C LEU A 16 4.85 14.94 0.23
N ASP A 17 4.32 13.74 0.03
CA ASP A 17 4.73 12.78 -0.99
C ASP A 17 3.78 12.91 -2.18
N TRP A 18 4.13 13.80 -3.11
CA TRP A 18 3.36 14.04 -4.33
C TRP A 18 3.63 13.02 -5.43
N ILE A 19 4.51 12.04 -5.16
CA ILE A 19 4.93 11.04 -6.14
C ILE A 19 4.25 9.73 -5.81
N HIS A 20 3.39 9.31 -6.73
CA HIS A 20 2.70 8.05 -6.65
C HIS A 20 3.70 6.89 -6.64
N GLY A 21 3.23 5.78 -6.09
CA GLY A 21 3.94 4.52 -6.06
C GLY A 21 2.97 3.39 -6.35
N GLU A 22 3.55 2.28 -6.74
CA GLU A 22 2.84 1.01 -6.82
C GLU A 22 2.79 0.40 -5.41
N LEU A 23 1.62 -0.09 -5.05
CA LEU A 23 1.43 -0.93 -3.88
C LEU A 23 1.18 -2.35 -4.34
N TRP A 24 2.07 -3.24 -3.94
CA TRP A 24 2.04 -4.64 -4.25
C TRP A 24 1.67 -5.43 -3.01
N LEU A 25 0.68 -6.31 -3.13
CA LEU A 25 0.29 -7.27 -2.11
C LEU A 25 1.01 -8.58 -2.35
N THR A 26 1.70 -9.10 -1.33
CA THR A 26 2.34 -10.42 -1.36
C THR A 26 1.65 -11.34 -0.33
N PRO A 27 1.94 -12.67 -0.33
CA PRO A 27 1.40 -13.57 0.68
C PRO A 27 1.81 -13.21 2.12
N THR A 28 2.95 -12.53 2.29
CA THR A 28 3.58 -12.28 3.60
C THR A 28 3.62 -10.80 3.98
N GLY A 29 3.23 -9.89 3.09
CA GLY A 29 3.37 -8.46 3.33
C GLY A 29 2.89 -7.54 2.22
N LEU A 30 3.37 -6.30 2.30
CA LEU A 30 3.15 -5.25 1.32
C LEU A 30 4.48 -4.68 0.87
N LEU A 31 4.61 -4.42 -0.42
CA LEU A 31 5.72 -3.68 -1.00
C LEU A 31 5.19 -2.39 -1.57
N ARG A 32 5.87 -1.27 -1.29
CA ARG A 32 5.62 -0.02 -2.00
C ARG A 32 6.86 0.35 -2.78
N ARG A 33 6.70 0.52 -4.09
CA ARG A 33 7.74 1.00 -5.01
C ARG A 33 7.34 2.35 -5.57
N ARG A 34 8.19 3.37 -5.42
CA ARG A 34 7.99 4.72 -5.96
C ARG A 34 8.00 4.65 -7.49
N LEU A 35 7.11 5.40 -8.13
CA LEU A 35 7.17 5.64 -9.56
C LEU A 35 8.12 6.81 -9.88
N THR A 36 8.43 6.97 -11.16
CA THR A 36 9.06 8.21 -11.64
C THR A 36 8.06 9.37 -11.60
N LEU A 37 8.56 10.61 -11.67
CA LEU A 37 7.71 11.81 -11.75
C LEU A 37 6.82 11.80 -13.00
N GLU A 38 7.31 11.25 -14.11
CA GLU A 38 6.57 11.15 -15.37
C GLU A 38 5.39 10.19 -15.25
N GLU A 39 5.63 8.98 -14.74
CA GLU A 39 4.58 7.99 -14.46
C GLU A 39 3.59 8.52 -13.41
N SER A 40 4.06 9.25 -12.40
CA SER A 40 3.19 9.85 -11.40
C SER A 40 2.21 10.86 -12.00
N ARG A 41 2.58 11.56 -13.09
CA ARG A 41 1.74 12.54 -13.79
C ARG A 41 0.77 11.91 -14.79
N SER A 42 1.08 10.72 -15.31
CA SER A 42 0.20 10.03 -16.27
C SER A 42 -1.05 9.43 -15.61
N HIS A 43 -1.06 9.31 -14.28
CA HIS A 43 -2.24 8.92 -13.52
C HIS A 43 -3.26 10.07 -13.44
N GLY A 44 -4.30 9.99 -14.27
CA GLY A 44 -5.49 10.86 -14.18
C GLY A 44 -6.42 10.50 -13.01
N PHE A 45 -7.64 11.03 -13.01
CA PHE A 45 -8.65 10.73 -11.97
C PHE A 45 -9.26 9.32 -12.07
N GLY A 46 -8.82 8.47 -12.99
CA GLY A 46 -9.33 7.09 -13.18
C GLY A 46 -8.68 6.06 -12.26
N PRO A 47 -9.12 4.79 -12.31
CA PRO A 47 -8.37 3.68 -11.73
C PRO A 47 -6.95 3.63 -12.32
N THR A 48 -5.97 3.35 -11.47
CA THR A 48 -4.55 3.30 -11.86
C THR A 48 -4.06 1.87 -12.13
N VAL A 49 -4.92 0.88 -11.89
CA VAL A 49 -4.73 -0.53 -12.24
C VAL A 49 -5.96 -1.02 -12.99
N THR A 50 -5.76 -2.00 -13.86
CA THR A 50 -6.83 -2.69 -14.61
C THR A 50 -7.09 -4.07 -14.01
N GLU A 51 -8.24 -4.67 -14.35
CA GLU A 51 -8.46 -6.10 -14.15
C GLU A 51 -8.17 -6.85 -15.47
N PRO A 52 -7.38 -7.95 -15.45
CA PRO A 52 -6.72 -8.55 -14.29
C PRO A 52 -5.59 -7.66 -13.74
N LEU A 53 -5.33 -7.78 -12.43
CA LEU A 53 -4.26 -7.02 -11.76
C LEU A 53 -2.90 -7.42 -12.32
N GLY A 54 -1.97 -6.47 -12.34
CA GLY A 54 -0.57 -6.74 -12.64
C GLY A 54 0.02 -7.73 -11.64
N ARG A 55 0.78 -8.70 -12.12
CA ARG A 55 1.43 -9.74 -11.32
C ARG A 55 2.93 -9.77 -11.59
N ALA A 56 3.71 -10.03 -10.55
CA ALA A 56 5.15 -10.23 -10.63
C ALA A 56 5.56 -11.29 -9.60
N ASP A 57 6.66 -12.00 -9.84
CA ASP A 57 7.27 -12.84 -8.79
C ASP A 57 7.85 -11.92 -7.70
N VAL A 58 7.66 -12.29 -6.42
CA VAL A 58 8.27 -11.57 -5.30
C VAL A 58 9.79 -11.50 -5.44
N ALA A 59 10.42 -12.51 -6.04
CA ALA A 59 11.85 -12.55 -6.32
C ALA A 59 12.32 -11.48 -7.34
N GLU A 60 11.40 -10.89 -8.12
CA GLU A 60 11.72 -9.74 -8.98
C GLU A 60 11.94 -8.45 -8.16
N PHE A 61 11.51 -8.43 -6.90
CA PHE A 61 11.76 -7.32 -5.98
C PHE A 61 13.00 -7.63 -5.15
N ASP A 62 14.03 -6.81 -5.28
CA ASP A 62 15.14 -6.79 -4.33
C ASP A 62 14.66 -6.17 -3.01
N LEU A 63 14.17 -7.02 -2.10
CA LEU A 63 13.54 -6.58 -0.85
C LEU A 63 14.50 -5.86 0.10
N GLU A 64 15.81 -6.11 -0.01
CA GLU A 64 16.82 -5.45 0.79
C GLU A 64 17.17 -4.07 0.22
N ARG A 65 17.28 -3.96 -1.11
CA ARG A 65 17.59 -2.69 -1.77
C ARG A 65 16.40 -1.76 -1.90
N LEU A 66 15.19 -2.28 -2.09
CA LEU A 66 14.00 -1.49 -2.36
C LEU A 66 13.79 -0.34 -1.34
N PRO A 67 13.89 -0.57 0.00
CA PRO A 67 13.82 0.52 0.98
C PRO A 67 15.00 1.51 0.91
N ALA A 68 16.20 1.04 0.53
CA ALA A 68 17.41 1.85 0.46
C ALA A 68 17.42 2.80 -0.75
N GLU A 69 16.74 2.44 -1.83
CA GLU A 69 16.62 3.27 -3.04
C GLU A 69 15.90 4.60 -2.79
N HIS A 70 14.89 4.60 -1.91
CA HIS A 70 14.16 5.81 -1.57
C HIS A 70 13.41 5.69 -0.23
N PRO A 71 13.42 6.72 0.64
CA PRO A 71 12.77 6.65 1.97
C PRO A 71 11.24 6.45 1.95
N THR A 72 10.60 6.68 0.80
CA THR A 72 9.17 6.40 0.61
C THR A 72 8.88 4.99 0.13
N ASN A 73 9.88 4.25 -0.38
CA ASN A 73 9.73 2.81 -0.63
C ASN A 73 9.58 2.06 0.69
N LYS A 74 8.82 0.97 0.68
CA LYS A 74 8.50 0.20 1.89
C LYS A 74 8.49 -1.28 1.60
N VAL A 75 9.01 -2.05 2.55
CA VAL A 75 8.79 -3.49 2.68
C VAL A 75 8.14 -3.68 4.06
N ILE A 76 6.89 -4.11 4.08
CA ILE A 76 6.08 -4.24 5.30
C ILE A 76 5.71 -5.71 5.43
N LEU A 77 6.32 -6.41 6.38
CA LEU A 77 6.00 -7.81 6.66
C LEU A 77 4.83 -7.89 7.66
N PHE A 78 3.81 -8.69 7.36
CA PHE A 78 2.63 -8.83 8.23
C PHE A 78 2.95 -9.40 9.61
N ALA A 79 4.01 -10.22 9.73
CA ALA A 79 4.50 -10.72 11.00
C ALA A 79 4.93 -9.58 11.94
N GLU A 80 5.51 -8.52 11.38
CA GLU A 80 6.05 -7.36 12.10
C GLU A 80 5.02 -6.27 12.38
N VAL A 81 3.80 -6.38 11.84
CA VAL A 81 2.73 -5.42 12.11
C VAL A 81 2.16 -5.67 13.51
N SER A 82 2.25 -4.70 14.42
CA SER A 82 1.59 -4.78 15.73
C SER A 82 0.14 -4.33 15.67
N HIS A 83 -0.17 -3.37 14.80
CA HIS A 83 -1.52 -2.84 14.62
C HIS A 83 -1.70 -2.27 13.22
N ALA A 84 -2.87 -2.51 12.62
CA ALA A 84 -3.24 -1.97 11.32
C ALA A 84 -4.60 -1.30 11.38
N ARG A 85 -4.74 -0.18 10.67
CA ARG A 85 -6.03 0.49 10.47
C ARG A 85 -6.25 0.80 9.00
N LEU A 86 -7.24 0.13 8.42
CA LEU A 86 -7.68 0.36 7.04
C LEU A 86 -8.86 1.34 7.05
N VAL A 87 -8.75 2.42 6.30
CA VAL A 87 -9.67 3.57 6.37
C VAL A 87 -10.29 3.83 5.01
N ARG A 88 -11.63 3.87 4.98
CA ARG A 88 -12.42 4.27 3.82
C ARG A 88 -12.68 5.78 3.87
N GLY A 89 -11.88 6.57 3.15
CA GLY A 89 -12.11 8.01 2.97
C GLY A 89 -12.91 8.37 1.71
N VAL A 90 -13.18 9.67 1.54
CA VAL A 90 -14.01 10.23 0.46
C VAL A 90 -13.21 10.42 -0.85
N THR A 91 -12.01 10.99 -0.76
CA THR A 91 -11.14 11.28 -1.91
C THR A 91 -9.95 10.32 -2.01
N ALA A 92 -9.53 9.77 -0.87
CA ALA A 92 -8.52 8.72 -0.79
C ALA A 92 -8.91 7.70 0.28
N HIS A 93 -8.56 6.44 0.03
CA HIS A 93 -8.50 5.40 1.05
C HIS A 93 -7.09 5.38 1.65
N GLY A 94 -6.91 4.66 2.75
CA GLY A 94 -5.58 4.53 3.31
C GLY A 94 -5.42 3.45 4.35
N LEU A 95 -4.17 3.03 4.51
CA LEU A 95 -3.73 2.07 5.50
C LEU A 95 -2.72 2.75 6.43
N ARG A 96 -2.95 2.61 7.73
CA ARG A 96 -2.00 3.01 8.78
C ARG A 96 -1.51 1.76 9.48
N LEU A 97 -0.21 1.67 9.66
CA LEU A 97 0.43 0.52 10.27
C LEU A 97 1.31 1.02 11.41
N ARG A 98 1.30 0.27 12.50
CA ARG A 98 2.30 0.33 13.54
C ARG A 98 3.03 -1.01 13.53
N MET A 99 4.35 -0.94 13.53
CA MET A 99 5.24 -2.10 13.54
C MET A 99 5.56 -2.50 15.00
N ARG A 100 6.13 -3.68 15.22
CA ARG A 100 6.51 -4.18 16.56
C ARG A 100 7.65 -3.38 17.18
N ASP A 101 8.57 -2.90 16.36
CA ASP A 101 9.67 -2.00 16.75
C ASP A 101 9.20 -0.56 17.07
N GLY A 102 7.94 -0.24 16.78
CA GLY A 102 7.34 1.06 17.00
C GLY A 102 7.30 1.97 15.77
N GLU A 103 7.89 1.57 14.63
CA GLU A 103 7.78 2.33 13.38
C GLU A 103 6.32 2.47 12.95
N ARG A 104 6.00 3.58 12.28
CA ARG A 104 4.67 3.86 11.74
C ARG A 104 4.74 4.08 10.25
N HIS A 105 3.88 3.39 9.51
CA HIS A 105 3.71 3.61 8.09
C HIS A 105 2.31 4.12 7.78
N LYS A 106 2.24 4.96 6.75
CA LYS A 106 1.00 5.45 6.19
C LYS A 106 1.05 5.25 4.69
N LEU A 107 0.00 4.68 4.14
CA LEU A 107 -0.20 4.45 2.71
C LEU A 107 -1.57 5.02 2.34
N LEU A 108 -1.64 5.80 1.28
CA LEU A 108 -2.84 6.47 0.78
C LEU A 108 -2.99 6.21 -0.71
N TRP A 109 -4.20 5.96 -1.19
CA TRP A 109 -4.47 5.76 -2.61
C TRP A 109 -5.85 6.28 -3.00
N LEU A 110 -6.09 6.46 -4.30
CA LEU A 110 -7.36 6.97 -4.83
C LEU A 110 -8.52 6.01 -4.52
N THR A 111 -9.70 6.55 -4.24
CA THR A 111 -10.91 5.75 -3.94
C THR A 111 -11.41 4.91 -5.11
N ARG A 112 -10.95 5.19 -6.34
CA ARG A 112 -11.30 4.43 -7.54
C ARG A 112 -10.43 3.19 -7.73
N ASP A 113 -9.33 3.07 -6.99
CA ASP A 113 -8.50 1.87 -7.06
C ASP A 113 -9.10 0.74 -6.20
N PRO A 114 -8.97 -0.53 -6.62
CA PRO A 114 -9.58 -1.66 -5.94
C PRO A 114 -8.89 -2.01 -4.61
N ALA A 115 -7.75 -1.38 -4.30
CA ALA A 115 -6.90 -1.70 -3.16
C ALA A 115 -7.65 -1.73 -1.81
N TYR A 116 -8.67 -0.90 -1.55
CA TYR A 116 -9.38 -0.98 -0.27
C TYR A 116 -10.10 -2.32 -0.09
N ARG A 117 -10.80 -2.81 -1.12
CA ARG A 117 -11.52 -4.08 -1.06
C ARG A 117 -10.53 -5.24 -0.92
N ILE A 118 -9.52 -5.28 -1.81
CA ILE A 118 -8.53 -6.36 -1.86
C ILE A 118 -7.72 -6.42 -0.55
N LEU A 119 -7.22 -5.28 -0.07
CA LEU A 119 -6.48 -5.24 1.19
C LEU A 119 -7.38 -5.53 2.39
N GLY A 120 -8.67 -5.19 2.34
CA GLY A 120 -9.62 -5.55 3.40
C GLY A 120 -9.66 -7.05 3.66
N GLU A 121 -9.79 -7.84 2.58
CA GLU A 121 -9.81 -9.30 2.65
C GLU A 121 -8.45 -9.88 3.07
N ALA A 122 -7.38 -9.46 2.40
CA ALA A 122 -6.03 -9.98 2.65
C ALA A 122 -5.50 -9.62 4.06
N LEU A 123 -5.68 -8.38 4.50
CA LEU A 123 -5.25 -7.96 5.84
C LEU A 123 -6.09 -8.62 6.93
N GLN A 124 -7.38 -8.87 6.69
CA GLN A 124 -8.20 -9.58 7.68
C GLN A 124 -7.68 -11.00 7.89
N ALA A 125 -7.34 -11.70 6.81
CA ALA A 125 -6.77 -13.05 6.86
C ALA A 125 -5.39 -13.07 7.55
N ALA A 126 -4.52 -12.09 7.26
CA ALA A 126 -3.15 -12.08 7.78
C ALA A 126 -3.03 -11.51 9.21
N LEU A 127 -3.86 -10.53 9.57
CA LEU A 127 -3.70 -9.75 10.81
C LEU A 127 -4.73 -10.09 11.89
N GLY A 128 -5.90 -10.62 11.52
CA GLY A 128 -6.98 -10.93 12.46
C GLY A 128 -7.34 -9.72 13.33
N ASP A 129 -7.33 -9.90 14.65
CA ASP A 129 -7.67 -8.86 15.63
C ASP A 129 -6.73 -7.65 15.63
N ARG A 130 -5.56 -7.75 14.98
CA ARG A 130 -4.65 -6.60 14.81
C ARG A 130 -5.15 -5.59 13.77
N LEU A 131 -6.17 -5.94 12.98
CA LEU A 131 -6.77 -5.06 11.97
C LEU A 131 -8.02 -4.36 12.49
N HIS A 132 -8.07 -3.05 12.32
CA HIS A 132 -9.27 -2.24 12.49
C HIS A 132 -9.70 -1.62 11.17
N GLN A 133 -10.92 -1.92 10.74
CA GLN A 133 -11.53 -1.27 9.58
C GLN A 133 -12.42 -0.12 10.06
N ALA A 134 -12.28 1.05 9.44
CA ALA A 134 -13.07 2.23 9.83
C ALA A 134 -13.61 2.98 8.60
N ALA A 135 -14.88 3.36 8.68
CA ALA A 135 -15.46 4.39 7.81
C ALA A 135 -15.15 5.77 8.40
N GLY A 136 -14.69 6.72 7.57
CA GLY A 136 -14.57 8.12 7.98
C GLY A 136 -13.40 8.88 7.36
N ARG A 137 -13.33 10.19 7.63
CA ARG A 137 -12.22 11.05 7.17
C ARG A 137 -10.90 10.54 7.75
N LEU A 138 -9.89 10.35 6.88
CA LEU A 138 -8.49 10.21 7.27
C LEU A 138 -8.05 11.48 8.02
N ARG A 139 -8.21 11.52 9.34
CA ARG A 139 -7.77 12.66 10.17
C ARG A 139 -6.24 12.79 10.13
N LYS A 140 -5.73 14.02 10.07
CA LYS A 140 -4.29 14.32 10.14
C LYS A 140 -3.67 13.63 11.36
N ALA A 141 -2.52 13.00 11.15
CA ALA A 141 -1.61 12.68 12.25
C ALA A 141 -0.83 13.96 12.54
#